data_AF-A7TAH5-F1
#
_entry.id   AF-A7TAH5-F1
#
_cell.length_a   1.000
_cell.length_b   1.000
_cell.length_c   1.000
_cell.angle_alpha   90.00
_cell.angle_beta   90.00
_cell.angle_gamma   90.00
#
_symmetry.space_group_name_H-M   'P 1'
#
loop_
_entity.id
_entity.type
_entity.pdbx_description
1 polymer ?
#
loop_
_entity_poly.entity_id
_entity_poly.type
_entity_poly.pdbx_seq_one_letter_code
_entity_poly.pdbx_strand_id
1 'polypeptide(L)'
;EWNDDPSKLELGDEIEYSLKFKGGKVSAEGLNKLPKGTIPQEEIQPEVHDGVVLRPLRRADPQQQEYSGLIEQVVAQEEKEPNDDVFEKAPAQAFSVEYGITSLIDKKTVLQCGDRVRFQIGVDRETGCKRAMKVTPERQRVRARVESVKGQ
;
A
#
# COMPACT_ATOMS: atom_id res chain seq x y z
N GLU A 1 7.94 -2.86 -28.49
CA GLU A 1 8.67 -4.06 -28.04
C GLU A 1 9.73 -3.64 -27.03
N TRP A 2 10.04 -4.48 -26.04
CA TRP A 2 11.08 -4.21 -25.04
C TRP A 2 12.42 -4.66 -25.64
N ASN A 3 13.45 -3.81 -25.62
CA ASN A 3 14.68 -4.02 -26.39
C ASN A 3 15.77 -4.81 -25.65
N ASP A 4 15.56 -5.17 -24.37
CA ASP A 4 16.51 -5.93 -23.55
C ASP A 4 15.93 -7.28 -23.10
N ASP A 5 16.61 -7.97 -22.20
CA ASP A 5 16.13 -9.22 -21.62
C ASP A 5 15.07 -8.96 -20.54
N PRO A 6 13.82 -9.41 -20.72
CA PRO A 6 12.75 -9.21 -19.73
C PRO A 6 13.03 -9.89 -18.38
N SER A 7 13.96 -10.86 -18.32
CA SER A 7 14.37 -11.49 -17.07
C SER A 7 15.19 -10.57 -16.15
N LYS A 8 15.69 -9.44 -16.66
CA LYS A 8 16.47 -8.45 -15.89
C LYS A 8 15.61 -7.38 -15.20
N LEU A 9 14.29 -7.48 -15.33
CA LEU A 9 13.35 -6.53 -14.73
C LEU A 9 12.86 -7.01 -13.38
N GLU A 10 12.89 -6.09 -12.43
CA GLU A 10 12.38 -6.28 -11.09
C GLU A 10 11.29 -5.25 -10.78
N LEU A 11 10.34 -5.63 -9.91
CA LEU A 11 9.32 -4.71 -9.46
C LEU A 11 9.96 -3.48 -8.79
N GLY A 12 9.61 -2.29 -9.27
CA GLY A 12 10.17 -1.03 -8.80
C GLY A 12 11.41 -0.56 -9.57
N ASP A 13 11.81 -1.24 -10.64
CA ASP A 13 12.74 -0.66 -11.60
C ASP A 13 12.14 0.58 -12.27
N GLU A 14 12.98 1.58 -12.45
CA GLU A 14 12.64 2.80 -13.16
C GLU A 14 12.85 2.57 -14.66
N ILE A 15 11.90 2.98 -15.47
CA ILE A 15 11.93 2.75 -16.92
C ILE A 15 11.45 4.00 -17.67
N GLU A 16 12.03 4.22 -18.84
CA GLU A 16 11.54 5.15 -19.85
C GLU A 16 10.76 4.36 -20.90
N TYR A 17 9.68 4.94 -21.41
CA TYR A 17 8.90 4.36 -22.49
C TYR A 17 8.15 5.43 -23.28
N SER A 18 7.68 5.06 -24.47
CA SER A 18 6.83 5.91 -25.31
C SER A 18 5.41 5.35 -25.36
N LEU A 19 4.40 6.23 -25.35
CA LEU A 19 2.99 5.84 -25.45
C LEU A 19 2.56 5.78 -26.91
N LYS A 20 1.83 4.73 -27.27
CA LYS A 20 1.21 4.58 -28.59
C LYS A 20 -0.26 4.24 -28.46
N PHE A 21 -1.08 4.93 -29.24
CA PHE A 21 -2.52 4.75 -29.28
C PHE A 21 -2.90 4.05 -30.59
N LYS A 22 -3.48 2.84 -30.51
CA LYS A 22 -3.93 2.09 -31.69
C LYS A 22 -5.24 1.37 -31.36
N GLY A 23 -6.28 1.63 -32.15
CA GLY A 23 -7.58 0.95 -32.02
C GLY A 23 -8.26 1.16 -30.65
N GLY A 24 -8.17 2.38 -30.09
CA GLY A 24 -8.74 2.71 -28.77
C GLY A 24 -8.00 2.13 -27.57
N LYS A 25 -6.87 1.45 -27.79
CA LYS A 25 -6.00 0.93 -26.73
C LYS A 25 -4.69 1.71 -26.67
N VAL A 26 -4.16 1.85 -25.46
CA VAL A 26 -2.87 2.48 -25.18
C VAL A 26 -1.85 1.39 -24.89
N SER A 27 -0.70 1.46 -25.55
CA SER A 27 0.42 0.53 -25.34
C SER A 27 1.72 1.30 -25.08
N ALA A 28 2.54 0.81 -24.17
CA ALA A 28 3.91 1.26 -23.99
C ALA A 28 4.84 0.58 -25.01
N GLU A 29 5.66 1.35 -25.72
CA GLU A 29 6.67 0.87 -26.67
C GLU A 29 8.05 1.49 -26.37
N GLY A 30 9.12 0.82 -26.80
CA GLY A 30 10.50 1.32 -26.67
C GLY A 30 10.95 1.42 -25.21
N LEU A 31 10.71 0.37 -24.43
CA LEU A 31 11.01 0.40 -23.00
C LEU A 31 12.52 0.30 -22.76
N ASN A 32 13.06 1.22 -21.97
CA ASN A 32 14.46 1.30 -21.57
C ASN A 32 14.56 1.35 -20.04
N LYS A 33 15.45 0.53 -19.44
CA LYS A 33 15.71 0.57 -18.00
C LYS A 33 16.57 1.79 -17.64
N LEU A 34 16.14 2.53 -16.63
CA LEU A 34 16.83 3.70 -16.10
C LEU A 34 17.65 3.34 -14.85
N PRO A 35 18.71 4.12 -14.54
CA PRO A 35 19.37 4.06 -13.24
C PRO A 35 18.41 4.41 -12.10
N LYS A 36 18.62 3.82 -10.92
CA LYS A 36 17.84 4.14 -9.72
C LYS A 36 18.04 5.62 -9.32
N GLY A 37 16.95 6.28 -8.90
CA GLY A 37 16.95 7.67 -8.47
C GLY A 37 16.69 8.68 -9.59
N THR A 38 16.29 8.23 -10.78
CA THR A 38 15.81 9.10 -11.87
C THR A 38 14.40 9.63 -11.56
N ILE A 39 13.59 8.84 -10.84
CA ILE A 39 12.27 9.24 -10.34
C ILE A 39 12.41 9.75 -8.90
N PRO A 40 11.93 10.99 -8.60
CA PRO A 40 11.89 11.50 -7.23
C PRO A 40 11.15 10.54 -6.28
N GLN A 41 11.79 10.22 -5.16
CA GLN A 41 11.20 9.39 -4.11
C GLN A 41 10.42 10.26 -3.13
N GLU A 42 9.32 9.72 -2.59
CA GLU A 42 8.56 10.39 -1.54
C GLU A 42 9.39 10.55 -0.26
N GLU A 43 9.19 11.67 0.44
CA GLU A 43 9.75 11.87 1.77
C GLU A 43 8.92 11.12 2.81
N ILE A 44 9.50 10.06 3.37
CA ILE A 44 8.83 9.21 4.35
C ILE A 44 8.93 9.84 5.73
N GLN A 45 7.78 10.20 6.28
CA GLN A 45 7.66 10.67 7.65
C GLN A 45 7.98 9.53 8.64
N PRO A 46 8.64 9.85 9.77
CA PRO A 46 9.11 8.83 10.72
C PRO A 46 7.98 8.16 11.50
N GLU A 47 6.81 8.79 11.58
CA GLU A 47 5.66 8.26 12.31
C GLU A 47 5.12 6.97 11.67
N VAL A 48 4.80 6.00 12.51
CA VAL A 48 4.17 4.73 12.10
C VAL A 48 2.73 4.75 12.56
N HIS A 49 1.83 4.44 11.66
CA HIS A 49 0.40 4.36 11.92
C HIS A 49 -0.09 2.93 11.78
N ASP A 50 -1.06 2.58 12.60
CA ASP A 50 -1.89 1.39 12.42
C ASP A 50 -3.03 1.70 11.45
N GLY A 51 -3.42 0.71 10.67
CA GLY A 51 -4.48 0.84 9.69
C GLY A 51 -5.18 -0.46 9.37
N VAL A 52 -6.28 -0.32 8.65
CA VAL A 52 -7.03 -1.42 8.06
C VAL A 52 -7.15 -1.18 6.56
N VAL A 53 -6.97 -2.25 5.78
CA VAL A 53 -7.13 -2.19 4.33
C VAL A 53 -8.62 -2.08 4.01
N LEU A 54 -9.05 -0.95 3.47
CA LEU A 54 -10.42 -0.76 2.96
C LEU A 54 -10.58 -1.34 1.56
N ARG A 55 -9.52 -1.24 0.76
CA ARG A 55 -9.54 -1.64 -0.65
C ARG A 55 -8.19 -2.25 -1.03
N PRO A 56 -8.15 -3.50 -1.53
CA PRO A 56 -6.89 -4.13 -1.89
C PRO A 56 -6.33 -3.56 -3.21
N LEU A 57 -5.08 -3.94 -3.53
CA LEU A 57 -4.54 -3.69 -4.87
C LEU A 57 -5.33 -4.51 -5.91
N ARG A 58 -5.49 -3.99 -7.13
CA ARG A 58 -6.16 -4.72 -8.23
C ARG A 58 -5.57 -6.12 -8.49
N ARG A 59 -4.28 -6.32 -8.22
CA ARG A 59 -3.66 -7.65 -8.32
C ARG A 59 -4.38 -8.70 -7.45
N ALA A 60 -4.91 -8.29 -6.30
CA ALA A 60 -5.65 -9.15 -5.38
C ALA A 60 -7.15 -9.23 -5.75
N ASP A 61 -7.72 -8.16 -6.30
CA ASP A 61 -9.08 -8.13 -6.85
C ASP A 61 -9.10 -7.58 -8.30
N PRO A 62 -9.07 -8.45 -9.33
CA PRO A 62 -9.05 -8.03 -10.73
C PRO A 62 -10.31 -7.28 -11.20
N GLN A 63 -11.44 -7.40 -10.49
CA GLN A 63 -12.69 -6.75 -10.87
C GLN A 63 -12.72 -5.25 -10.52
N GLN A 64 -11.83 -4.82 -9.62
CA GLN A 64 -11.70 -3.43 -9.18
C GLN A 64 -11.25 -2.48 -10.31
N GLN A 65 -11.73 -1.22 -10.31
CA GLN A 65 -11.36 -0.20 -11.29
C GLN A 65 -10.08 0.59 -10.94
N GLU A 66 -9.72 0.69 -9.67
CA GLU A 66 -8.52 1.39 -9.24
C GLU A 66 -7.33 0.42 -9.18
N TYR A 67 -6.14 0.88 -9.58
CA TYR A 67 -4.93 0.05 -9.48
C TYR A 67 -4.31 0.09 -8.09
N SER A 68 -4.33 1.26 -7.45
CA SER A 68 -3.93 1.49 -6.06
C SER A 68 -4.77 0.63 -5.10
N GLY A 69 -4.34 0.47 -3.87
CA GLY A 69 -5.20 0.07 -2.76
C GLY A 69 -5.46 1.27 -1.85
N LEU A 70 -6.34 1.11 -0.85
CA LEU A 70 -6.69 2.14 0.12
C LEU A 70 -6.61 1.58 1.55
N ILE A 71 -5.91 2.30 2.42
CA ILE A 71 -5.80 2.02 3.86
C ILE A 71 -6.50 3.15 4.62
N GLU A 72 -7.28 2.79 5.64
CA GLU A 72 -7.79 3.73 6.64
C GLU A 72 -6.98 3.62 7.92
N GLN A 73 -6.58 4.76 8.47
CA GLN A 73 -5.88 4.83 9.74
C GLN A 73 -6.80 4.37 10.89
N VAL A 74 -6.30 3.46 11.71
CA VAL A 74 -6.93 3.12 12.98
C VAL A 74 -6.39 4.08 14.04
N VAL A 75 -7.27 4.94 14.56
CA VAL A 75 -6.95 5.83 15.69
C VAL A 75 -7.24 5.06 16.98
N ALA A 76 -6.24 4.90 17.83
CA ALA A 76 -6.46 4.39 19.17
C ALA A 76 -7.36 5.38 19.91
N GLN A 77 -8.59 4.95 20.22
CA GLN A 77 -9.39 5.65 21.22
C GLN A 77 -8.68 5.42 22.55
N GLU A 78 -8.05 6.47 23.09
CA GLU A 78 -7.65 6.45 24.50
C GLU A 78 -8.94 6.14 25.29
N GLU A 79 -8.99 4.97 25.94
CA GLU A 79 -10.01 4.69 26.95
C GLU A 79 -9.82 5.78 28.01
N LYS A 80 -10.62 6.84 27.93
CA LYS A 80 -10.60 7.91 28.92
C LYS A 80 -10.93 7.28 30.27
N GLU A 81 -9.93 7.15 31.14
CA GLU A 81 -10.20 6.98 32.56
C GLU A 81 -11.06 8.17 33.00
N PRO A 82 -12.21 7.95 33.66
CA PRO A 82 -13.13 9.02 34.00
C PRO A 82 -12.60 9.73 35.23
N ASN A 83 -11.58 10.59 35.10
CA ASN A 83 -11.21 11.65 36.05
C ASN A 83 -9.97 12.40 35.55
N ASP A 84 -10.14 13.48 34.79
CA ASP A 84 -9.46 14.77 35.06
C ASP A 84 -9.98 15.85 34.10
N ASP A 85 -10.31 17.02 34.64
CA ASP A 85 -10.80 18.22 33.95
C ASP A 85 -9.69 18.85 33.07
N VAL A 86 -9.39 18.24 31.93
CA VAL A 86 -8.40 18.77 30.98
C VAL A 86 -8.94 18.77 29.55
N PHE A 87 -9.10 19.99 29.03
CA PHE A 87 -9.20 20.43 27.62
C PHE A 87 -9.47 19.32 26.58
N GLU A 88 -10.70 19.26 26.06
CA GLU A 88 -11.09 18.37 24.96
C GLU A 88 -10.21 18.58 23.72
N LYS A 89 -9.14 17.79 23.58
CA LYS A 89 -8.54 17.55 22.27
C LYS A 89 -9.59 16.81 21.44
N ALA A 90 -10.06 17.43 20.37
CA ALA A 90 -10.97 16.80 19.41
C ALA A 90 -10.41 15.42 19.01
N PRO A 91 -11.24 14.37 18.93
CA PRO A 91 -10.77 13.05 18.54
C PRO A 91 -10.06 13.16 17.20
N ALA A 92 -8.83 12.64 17.11
CA ALA A 92 -8.10 12.62 15.85
C ALA A 92 -8.96 11.90 14.80
N GLN A 93 -9.35 12.61 13.75
CA GLN A 93 -10.19 12.06 12.71
C GLN A 93 -9.35 11.06 11.90
N ALA A 94 -9.83 9.82 11.79
CA ALA A 94 -9.22 8.83 10.92
C ALA A 94 -9.12 9.38 9.48
N PHE A 95 -7.98 9.15 8.83
CA PHE A 95 -7.78 9.49 7.43
C PHE A 95 -7.58 8.23 6.60
N SER A 96 -7.84 8.33 5.29
CA SER A 96 -7.51 7.29 4.33
C SER A 96 -6.36 7.71 3.44
N VAL A 97 -5.57 6.74 3.00
CA VAL A 97 -4.40 6.97 2.16
C VAL A 97 -4.21 5.80 1.19
N GLU A 98 -3.84 6.12 -0.04
CA GLU A 98 -3.58 5.11 -1.06
C GLU A 98 -2.25 4.39 -0.82
N TYR A 99 -2.14 3.16 -1.33
CA TYR A 99 -0.87 2.42 -1.40
C TYR A 99 -0.72 1.71 -2.74
N GLY A 100 0.53 1.50 -3.16
CA GLY A 100 0.89 0.77 -4.37
C GLY A 100 1.70 -0.49 -4.09
N ILE A 101 2.09 -1.20 -5.15
CA ILE A 101 2.98 -2.38 -5.02
C ILE A 101 4.35 -2.00 -4.45
N THR A 102 4.86 -0.81 -4.76
CA THR A 102 6.12 -0.25 -4.25
C THR A 102 6.00 0.24 -2.80
N SER A 103 4.79 0.46 -2.30
CA SER A 103 4.53 0.83 -0.91
C SER A 103 4.74 -0.35 0.07
N LEU A 104 4.64 -1.59 -0.41
CA LEU A 104 4.80 -2.79 0.42
C LEU A 104 6.28 -3.06 0.69
N ILE A 105 6.64 -3.35 1.95
CA ILE A 105 8.01 -3.80 2.27
C ILE A 105 8.28 -5.15 1.57
N ASP A 106 7.35 -6.08 1.69
CA ASP A 106 7.38 -7.35 0.94
C ASP A 106 6.41 -7.28 -0.24
N LYS A 107 6.97 -7.10 -1.45
CA LYS A 107 6.23 -7.01 -2.72
C LYS A 107 5.47 -8.31 -3.06
N LYS A 108 5.76 -9.42 -2.39
CA LYS A 108 5.02 -10.68 -2.54
C LYS A 108 3.78 -10.75 -1.65
N THR A 109 3.68 -9.87 -0.65
CA THR A 109 2.51 -9.80 0.22
C THR A 109 1.26 -9.46 -0.59
N VAL A 110 0.19 -10.19 -0.30
CA VAL A 110 -1.16 -9.94 -0.82
C VAL A 110 -2.01 -9.52 0.37
N LEU A 111 -2.49 -8.29 0.35
CA LEU A 111 -3.39 -7.73 1.35
C LEU A 111 -4.83 -7.80 0.86
N GLN A 112 -5.75 -8.16 1.75
CA GLN A 112 -7.19 -8.24 1.52
C GLN A 112 -7.92 -7.16 2.30
N CYS A 113 -9.17 -6.87 1.90
CA CYS A 113 -10.04 -5.99 2.68
C CYS A 113 -10.18 -6.52 4.12
N GLY A 114 -10.02 -5.65 5.11
CA GLY A 114 -10.05 -5.99 6.54
C GLY A 114 -8.71 -6.39 7.16
N ASP A 115 -7.66 -6.60 6.36
CA ASP A 115 -6.33 -6.89 6.90
C ASP A 115 -5.80 -5.69 7.70
N ARG A 116 -5.30 -5.96 8.91
CA ARG A 116 -4.57 -4.98 9.71
C ARG A 116 -3.16 -4.79 9.17
N VAL A 117 -2.72 -3.53 9.15
CA VAL A 117 -1.42 -3.14 8.62
C VAL A 117 -0.77 -2.06 9.47
N ARG A 118 0.57 -1.99 9.41
CA ARG A 118 1.34 -0.83 9.83
C ARG A 118 1.97 -0.15 8.63
N PHE A 119 1.97 1.17 8.62
CA PHE A 119 2.48 1.97 7.51
C PHE A 119 3.02 3.32 7.99
N GLN A 120 3.78 3.99 7.13
CA GLN A 120 4.25 5.37 7.32
C GLN A 120 3.68 6.25 6.19
N ILE A 121 3.67 7.57 6.37
CA ILE A 121 3.25 8.51 5.32
C ILE A 121 4.45 8.96 4.50
N GLY A 122 4.42 8.68 3.19
CA GLY A 122 5.28 9.32 2.20
C GLY A 122 4.61 10.56 1.62
N VAL A 123 5.35 11.64 1.47
CA VAL A 123 4.91 12.86 0.79
C VAL A 123 5.74 13.06 -0.46
N ASP A 124 5.09 13.11 -1.61
CA ASP A 124 5.74 13.46 -2.87
C ASP A 124 6.23 14.91 -2.81
N ARG A 125 7.51 15.14 -3.14
CA ARG A 125 8.15 16.46 -2.97
C ARG A 125 7.69 17.50 -3.99
N GLU A 126 7.22 17.06 -5.15
CA GLU A 126 6.84 17.95 -6.24
C GLU A 126 5.36 18.31 -6.17
N THR A 127 4.52 17.32 -5.89
CA THR A 127 3.05 17.43 -5.88
C THR A 127 2.46 17.61 -4.48
N GLY A 128 3.20 17.26 -3.42
CA GLY A 128 2.71 17.26 -2.04
C GLY A 128 1.71 16.13 -1.74
N CYS A 129 1.46 15.22 -2.69
CA CYS A 129 0.51 14.13 -2.51
C CYS A 129 1.01 13.14 -1.45
N LYS A 130 0.09 12.68 -0.59
CA LYS A 130 0.38 11.70 0.47
C LYS A 130 0.10 10.28 -0.01
N ARG A 131 0.97 9.34 0.35
CA ARG A 131 0.81 7.90 0.07
C ARG A 131 1.30 7.08 1.26
N ALA A 132 0.71 5.91 1.49
CA ALA A 132 1.24 4.97 2.47
C ALA A 132 2.54 4.35 1.94
N MET A 133 3.53 4.28 2.80
CA MET A 133 4.85 3.73 2.53
C MET A 133 5.23 2.73 3.62
N LYS A 134 6.13 1.81 3.30
CA LYS A 134 6.58 0.75 4.21
C LYS A 134 5.43 -0.05 4.84
N VAL A 135 4.41 -0.34 4.05
CA VAL A 135 3.23 -1.09 4.47
C VAL A 135 3.63 -2.53 4.81
N THR A 136 3.21 -2.99 5.99
CA THR A 136 3.43 -4.36 6.48
C THR A 136 2.16 -4.92 7.11
N PRO A 137 1.81 -6.21 6.87
CA PRO A 137 0.67 -6.83 7.51
C PRO A 137 0.94 -7.06 9.01
N GLU A 138 -0.07 -6.80 9.83
CA GLU A 138 -0.09 -7.16 11.25
C GLU A 138 -0.92 -8.44 11.44
N ARG A 139 -0.24 -9.58 11.46
CA ARG A 139 -0.90 -10.88 11.63
C ARG A 139 -1.00 -11.22 13.12
N GLN A 140 -2.21 -11.12 13.67
CA GLN A 140 -2.49 -11.71 14.98
C GLN A 140 -2.38 -13.23 14.86
N ARG A 141 -1.41 -13.84 15.55
CA ARG A 141 -1.24 -15.30 15.56
C ARG A 141 -2.32 -15.90 16.47
N VAL A 142 -3.46 -16.28 15.91
CA VAL A 142 -4.44 -17.08 16.64
C VAL A 142 -3.97 -18.54 16.63
N ARG A 143 -3.48 -19.03 17.77
CA ARG A 143 -3.23 -20.47 17.96
C ARG A 143 -4.55 -21.13 18.28
N ALA A 144 -5.11 -21.89 17.33
CA ALA A 144 -6.24 -22.77 17.57
C ALA A 144 -5.77 -24.24 17.57
N ARG A 145 -6.32 -25.05 18.49
CA ARG A 145 -6.12 -26.51 18.51
C ARG A 145 -7.16 -27.14 17.60
N VAL A 146 -6.73 -27.75 16.49
CA VAL A 146 -7.61 -28.47 15.58
C VAL A 146 -7.81 -29.87 16.13
N GLU A 147 -9.02 -30.21 16.58
CA GLU A 147 -9.38 -31.59 16.91
C GLU A 147 -9.99 -32.25 15.67
N SER A 148 -9.39 -33.36 15.24
CA SER A 148 -9.87 -34.12 14.09
C SER A 148 -11.12 -34.90 14.48
N VAL A 149 -12.25 -34.58 13.84
CA VAL A 149 -13.44 -35.42 13.93
C VAL A 149 -13.31 -36.52 12.88
N LYS A 150 -13.05 -37.76 13.32
CA LYS A 150 -13.04 -38.93 12.45
C LYS A 150 -14.49 -39.26 12.08
N GLY A 151 -14.78 -39.27 10.78
CA GLY A 151 -16.09 -39.65 10.24
C GLY A 151 -16.46 -41.08 10.61
N GLN A 152 -17.75 -41.28 10.88
CA GLN A 152 -18.41 -42.56 11.11
C GLN A 152 -18.88 -43.16 9.79
#